data_AF-A0A7J8E9A0-F1
#
_entry.id   AF-A0A7J8E9A0-F1
#
_cell.length_a   1.000
_cell.length_b   1.000
_cell.length_c   1.000
_cell.angle_alpha   90.00
_cell.angle_beta   90.00
_cell.angle_gamma   90.00
#
_symmetry.space_group_name_H-M   'P 1'
#
loop_
_entity.id
_entity.type
_entity.pdbx_description
1 polymer ?
#
loop_
_entity_poly.entity_id
_entity_poly.type
_entity_poly.pdbx_seq_one_letter_code
_entity_poly.pdbx_strand_id
1 'polypeptide(L)'
;MFLAVNFAIASVPIRVTSFMAFWNINLDTISLINIVLCGGISLDFSAQISHVFISSSELSVDQITEALYLVGYPVLQNATSTVTDVCVFSEARASIFRTFFKTMCLVISFGVPHSLICIPIFFIFLFFWKVCLNIHSQIKNQL
;
A
#
# COMPACT_ATOMS: atom_id res chain seq x y z
N MET A 1 14.38 1.13 5.48
CA MET A 1 13.40 0.79 4.43
C MET A 1 12.35 -0.18 4.95
N PHE A 2 12.69 -1.45 5.22
CA PHE A 2 11.74 -2.45 5.67
C PHE A 2 10.95 -2.05 6.92
N LEU A 3 11.58 -1.43 7.93
CA LEU A 3 10.86 -0.98 9.14
C LEU A 3 9.77 0.05 8.88
N ALA A 4 10.03 1.05 8.03
CA ALA A 4 9.04 2.10 7.71
C ALA A 4 7.87 1.52 6.91
N VAL A 5 8.15 0.60 5.99
CA VAL A 5 7.14 -0.11 5.21
C VAL A 5 6.31 -1.03 6.11
N ASN A 6 6.94 -1.81 6.98
CA ASN A 6 6.24 -2.67 7.93
C ASN A 6 5.40 -1.86 8.92
N PHE A 7 5.90 -0.72 9.39
CA PHE A 7 5.14 0.19 10.24
C PHE A 7 3.92 0.77 9.51
N ALA A 8 4.08 1.20 8.26
CA ALA A 8 2.99 1.68 7.43
C ALA A 8 1.93 0.59 7.19
N ILE A 9 2.35 -0.63 6.87
CA ILE A 9 1.46 -1.78 6.66
C ILE A 9 0.74 -2.16 7.96
N ALA A 10 1.43 -2.19 9.10
CA ALA A 10 0.83 -2.51 10.39
C ALA A 10 -0.12 -1.40 10.89
N SER A 11 0.11 -0.15 10.50
CA SER A 11 -0.71 0.98 10.94
C SER A 11 -2.16 0.90 10.46
N VAL A 12 -2.40 0.34 9.27
CA VAL A 12 -3.74 0.22 8.66
C VAL A 12 -4.64 -0.73 9.46
N PRO A 13 -4.26 -2.00 9.74
CA PRO A 13 -5.07 -2.90 10.57
C PRO A 13 -5.28 -2.36 11.96
N ILE A 14 -4.26 -1.78 12.59
CA ILE A 14 -4.36 -1.23 13.95
C ILE A 14 -5.40 -0.12 14.00
N ARG A 15 -5.44 0.80 13.03
CA ARG A 15 -6.47 1.84 12.96
C ARG A 15 -7.86 1.23 12.77
N VAL A 16 -7.99 0.22 11.91
CA VAL A 16 -9.28 -0.42 11.60
C VAL A 16 -9.82 -1.17 12.83
N THR A 17 -9.01 -2.01 13.48
CA THR A 17 -9.42 -2.74 14.69
C THR A 17 -9.70 -1.81 15.87
N SER A 18 -8.93 -0.73 16.02
CA SER A 18 -9.17 0.29 17.07
C SER A 18 -10.51 1.01 16.87
N PHE A 19 -10.84 1.35 15.62
CA PHE A 19 -12.11 2.03 15.33
C PHE A 19 -13.31 1.07 15.38
N MET A 20 -13.13 -0.21 15.03
CA MET A 20 -14.14 -1.25 15.22
C MET A 20 -14.42 -1.48 16.71
N ALA A 21 -13.39 -1.48 17.56
CA ALA A 21 -13.54 -1.55 19.01
C ALA A 21 -14.31 -0.33 19.56
N PHE A 22 -14.03 0.87 19.03
CA PHE A 22 -14.76 2.09 19.40
C PHE A 22 -16.25 2.05 19.03
N TRP A 23 -16.61 1.40 17.92
CA TRP A 23 -18.01 1.26 17.49
C TRP A 23 -18.72 -0.02 17.97
N ASN A 24 -18.08 -0.83 18.83
CA ASN A 24 -18.61 -2.12 19.29
C ASN A 24 -19.01 -3.04 18.12
N ILE A 25 -18.22 -2.98 17.04
CA ILE A 25 -18.44 -3.75 15.83
C ILE A 25 -17.65 -5.06 15.94
N ASN A 26 -18.33 -6.18 15.64
CA ASN A 26 -17.71 -7.50 15.72
C ASN A 26 -16.68 -7.71 14.59
N LEU A 27 -15.51 -8.24 14.94
CA LEU A 27 -14.45 -8.58 13.99
C LEU A 27 -14.79 -9.92 13.32
N ASP A 28 -15.17 -9.87 12.05
CA ASP A 28 -15.54 -11.04 11.26
C ASP A 28 -14.32 -11.61 10.48
N THR A 29 -14.35 -12.91 10.19
CA THR A 29 -13.30 -13.63 9.45
C THR A 29 -13.04 -13.00 8.08
N ILE A 30 -14.09 -12.48 7.43
CA ILE A 30 -14.01 -11.81 6.13
C ILE A 30 -13.19 -10.51 6.23
N SER A 31 -13.35 -9.73 7.30
CA SER A 31 -12.57 -8.51 7.52
C SER A 31 -11.08 -8.81 7.75
N LEU A 32 -10.77 -9.90 8.46
CA LEU A 32 -9.39 -10.34 8.67
C LEU A 32 -8.71 -10.77 7.36
N ILE A 33 -9.42 -11.49 6.49
CA ILE A 33 -8.91 -11.87 5.16
C ILE A 33 -8.56 -10.64 4.34
N ASN A 34 -9.44 -9.63 4.31
CA ASN A 34 -9.20 -8.39 3.55
C ASN A 34 -8.00 -7.60 4.08
N ILE A 35 -7.81 -7.56 5.39
CA ILE A 35 -6.65 -6.92 6.02
C ILE A 35 -5.34 -7.63 5.60
N VAL A 36 -5.31 -8.97 5.66
CA VAL A 36 -4.13 -9.76 5.29
C VAL A 36 -3.82 -9.61 3.80
N LEU A 37 -4.85 -9.64 2.95
CA LEU A 37 -4.71 -9.46 1.50
C LEU A 37 -4.13 -8.08 1.15
N CYS A 38 -4.62 -7.02 1.80
CA CYS A 38 -4.10 -5.66 1.63
C CYS A 38 -2.61 -5.56 2.03
N GLY A 39 -2.22 -6.20 3.13
CA GLY A 39 -0.82 -6.29 3.55
C GLY A 39 0.06 -7.03 2.54
N GLY A 40 -0.43 -8.16 2.00
CA GLY A 40 0.28 -8.96 0.98
C GLY A 40 0.53 -8.19 -0.31
N ILE A 41 -0.48 -7.49 -0.82
CA ILE A 41 -0.36 -6.65 -2.02
C ILE A 41 0.65 -5.51 -1.80
N SER A 42 0.68 -4.91 -0.61
CA SER A 42 1.65 -3.85 -0.29
C SER A 42 3.10 -4.37 -0.27
N LEU A 43 3.32 -5.60 0.22
CA LEU A 43 4.64 -6.23 0.21
C LEU A 43 5.08 -6.59 -1.22
N ASP A 44 4.16 -7.06 -2.06
CA ASP A 44 4.42 -7.37 -3.46
C ASP A 44 4.87 -6.12 -4.24
N PHE A 45 4.18 -4.98 -4.06
CA PHE A 45 4.61 -3.72 -4.68
C PHE A 45 6.00 -3.28 -4.22
N SER A 46 6.34 -3.43 -2.93
CA SER A 46 7.68 -3.11 -2.43
C SER A 46 8.75 -4.00 -3.07
N ALA A 47 8.44 -5.26 -3.36
CA ALA A 47 9.34 -6.18 -4.03
C ALA A 47 9.50 -5.85 -5.52
N GLN A 48 8.39 -5.57 -6.23
CA GLN A 48 8.40 -5.18 -7.65
C GLN A 48 9.20 -3.90 -7.87
N ILE A 49 8.99 -2.88 -7.03
CA ILE A 49 9.72 -1.61 -7.13
C ILE A 49 11.21 -1.82 -6.84
N SER A 50 11.55 -2.63 -5.84
CA SER A 50 12.96 -2.94 -5.54
C SER A 50 13.63 -3.69 -6.71
N HIS A 51 12.89 -4.58 -7.37
CA HIS A 51 13.37 -5.33 -8.53
C HIS A 51 13.62 -4.40 -9.73
N VAL A 52 12.65 -3.54 -10.07
CA VAL A 52 12.80 -2.54 -11.15
C VAL A 52 13.97 -1.59 -10.84
N PHE A 53 14.11 -1.17 -9.58
CA PHE A 53 15.17 -0.26 -9.15
C PHE A 53 16.58 -0.86 -9.27
N ILE A 54 16.75 -2.14 -8.94
CA ILE A 54 18.02 -2.87 -9.11
C ILE A 54 18.33 -3.08 -10.60
N SER A 55 17.30 -3.30 -11.42
CA SER A 55 17.47 -3.53 -12.86
C SER A 55 17.75 -2.25 -13.67
N SER A 56 17.40 -1.06 -13.16
CA SER A 56 17.61 0.20 -13.87
C SER A 56 18.98 0.83 -13.53
N SER A 57 19.90 0.87 -14.50
CA SER A 57 21.26 1.40 -14.32
C SER A 57 21.32 2.93 -14.16
N GLU A 58 20.35 3.66 -14.71
CA GLU A 58 20.20 5.11 -14.57
C GLU A 58 18.81 5.43 -13.98
N LEU A 59 18.70 6.53 -13.22
CA LEU A 59 17.41 7.04 -12.73
C LEU A 59 17.24 8.46 -13.27
N SER A 60 16.71 8.56 -14.48
CA SER A 60 16.16 9.83 -14.97
C SER A 60 14.77 10.06 -14.38
N VAL A 61 14.39 11.32 -14.24
CA VAL A 61 13.04 11.71 -13.76
C VAL A 61 11.95 11.09 -14.64
N ASP A 62 12.20 10.96 -15.95
CA ASP A 62 11.26 10.35 -16.89
C ASP A 62 11.07 8.85 -16.65
N GLN A 63 12.15 8.09 -16.42
CA GLN A 63 12.06 6.66 -16.08
C GLN A 63 11.37 6.41 -14.74
N ILE A 64 11.59 7.33 -13.80
CA ILE A 64 10.93 7.36 -12.50
C ILE A 64 9.41 7.51 -12.69
N THR A 65 8.96 8.43 -13.54
CA THR A 65 7.55 8.66 -13.84
C THR A 65 6.94 7.49 -14.60
N GLU A 66 7.67 6.91 -15.56
CA GLU A 66 7.23 5.73 -16.31
C GLU A 66 7.04 4.50 -15.41
N ALA A 67 8.00 4.22 -14.53
CA ALA A 67 7.89 3.16 -13.54
C ALA A 67 6.73 3.40 -12.56
N LEU A 68 6.51 4.66 -12.15
CA LEU A 68 5.39 5.03 -11.30
C LEU A 68 4.05 4.82 -12.01
N TYR A 69 3.98 5.07 -13.33
CA TYR A 69 2.78 4.83 -14.12
C TYR A 69 2.49 3.34 -14.28
N LEU A 70 3.53 2.54 -14.55
CA LEU A 70 3.46 1.09 -14.69
C LEU A 70 3.01 0.41 -13.40
N VAL A 71 3.46 0.88 -12.24
CA VAL A 71 3.04 0.33 -10.93
C VAL A 71 1.74 0.97 -10.44
N GLY A 72 1.49 2.25 -10.75
CA GLY A 72 0.33 3.00 -10.28
C GLY A 72 -0.99 2.60 -10.96
N TYR A 73 -0.96 2.28 -12.26
CA TYR A 73 -2.15 1.83 -12.99
C TYR A 73 -2.80 0.56 -12.39
N PRO A 74 -2.07 -0.55 -12.14
CA PRO A 74 -2.63 -1.74 -11.51
C PRO A 74 -3.10 -1.48 -10.06
N VAL A 75 -2.46 -0.57 -9.32
CA VAL A 75 -2.94 -0.16 -7.98
C VAL A 75 -4.31 0.50 -8.06
N LEU A 76 -4.50 1.45 -8.99
CA LEU A 76 -5.78 2.13 -9.20
C LEU A 76 -6.86 1.16 -9.66
N GLN A 77 -6.52 0.24 -10.57
CA GLN A 77 -7.44 -0.79 -11.04
C GLN A 77 -7.87 -1.74 -9.91
N ASN A 78 -6.95 -2.13 -9.02
CA ASN A 78 -7.30 -2.92 -7.84
C ASN A 78 -8.23 -2.15 -6.89
N ALA A 79 -7.96 -0.85 -6.68
CA ALA A 79 -8.79 -0.02 -5.81
C ALA A 79 -10.22 0.10 -6.36
N THR A 80 -10.39 0.32 -7.66
CA THR A 80 -11.72 0.41 -8.28
C THR A 80 -12.49 -0.90 -8.20
N SER A 81 -11.84 -2.04 -8.49
CA SER A 81 -12.47 -3.36 -8.37
C SER A 81 -12.93 -3.66 -6.94
N THR A 82 -12.13 -3.28 -5.94
CA THR A 82 -12.49 -3.47 -4.53
C THR A 82 -13.71 -2.63 -4.15
N VAL A 83 -13.81 -1.38 -4.64
CA VAL A 83 -14.98 -0.52 -4.42
C VAL A 83 -16.22 -1.14 -5.07
N THR A 84 -16.10 -1.64 -6.30
CA THR A 84 -17.21 -2.31 -7.00
C THR A 84 -17.68 -3.57 -6.24
N ASP A 85 -16.77 -4.40 -5.74
CA ASP A 85 -17.10 -5.59 -4.93
C ASP A 85 -17.84 -5.20 -3.64
N VAL A 86 -17.39 -4.16 -2.95
CA VAL A 86 -18.05 -3.66 -1.73
C VAL A 86 -19.46 -3.13 -2.03
N CYS A 87 -19.66 -2.48 -3.18
CA CYS A 87 -20.97 -2.01 -3.62
C CYS A 87 -21.93 -3.18 -3.90
N VAL A 88 -21.45 -4.24 -4.58
CA VAL A 88 -22.26 -5.45 -4.85
C VAL A 88 -22.61 -6.17 -3.54
N PHE A 89 -21.69 -6.19 -2.57
CA PHE A 89 -21.96 -6.79 -1.26
C PHE A 89 -22.99 -5.97 -0.44
N SER A 90 -23.16 -4.67 -0.67
CA SER A 90 -24.08 -3.82 0.12
C SER A 90 -25.55 -4.29 0.12
N GLU A 91 -25.97 -5.05 -0.89
CA GLU A 91 -27.36 -5.43 -1.13
C GLU A 91 -27.86 -6.64 -0.29
N ALA A 92 -26.98 -7.28 0.47
CA ALA A 92 -27.36 -8.46 1.24
C ALA A 92 -28.03 -8.10 2.59
N ARG A 93 -29.19 -8.73 2.84
CA ARG A 93 -30.14 -8.43 3.93
C ARG A 93 -29.68 -8.85 5.34
N ALA A 94 -28.47 -9.38 5.52
CA ALA A 94 -28.00 -9.87 6.82
C ALA A 94 -27.34 -8.76 7.66
N SER A 95 -27.54 -8.75 8.98
CA SER A 95 -26.85 -7.82 9.89
C SER A 95 -25.32 -7.89 9.80
N ILE A 96 -24.77 -9.06 9.42
CA ILE A 96 -23.35 -9.25 9.10
C ILE A 96 -22.92 -8.30 7.97
N PHE A 97 -23.74 -8.15 6.93
CA PHE A 97 -23.42 -7.34 5.76
C PHE A 97 -23.44 -5.84 6.04
N ARG A 98 -24.33 -5.39 6.92
CA ARG A 98 -24.36 -3.98 7.35
C ARG A 98 -23.10 -3.59 8.13
N THR A 99 -22.62 -4.52 8.97
CA THR A 99 -21.36 -4.39 9.70
C THR A 99 -20.16 -4.45 8.76
N PHE A 100 -20.18 -5.38 7.81
CA PHE A 100 -19.16 -5.50 6.76
C PHE A 100 -19.03 -4.21 5.94
N PHE A 101 -20.15 -3.64 5.48
CA PHE A 101 -20.17 -2.39 4.73
C PHE A 101 -19.56 -1.22 5.52
N LYS A 102 -19.95 -1.04 6.78
CA LYS A 102 -19.36 -0.03 7.68
C LYS A 102 -17.84 -0.20 7.81
N THR A 103 -17.38 -1.44 7.94
CA THR A 103 -15.97 -1.75 8.12
C THR A 103 -15.18 -1.53 6.83
N MET A 104 -15.73 -1.94 5.67
CA MET A 104 -15.13 -1.72 4.36
C MET A 104 -15.03 -0.24 3.99
N CYS A 105 -16.09 0.54 4.22
CA CYS A 105 -16.02 1.99 4.04
C CYS A 105 -14.92 2.62 4.91
N LEU A 106 -14.70 2.11 6.12
CA LEU A 106 -13.59 2.55 6.98
C LEU A 106 -12.23 2.18 6.40
N VAL A 107 -12.06 0.93 5.98
CA VAL A 107 -10.83 0.43 5.37
C VAL A 107 -10.49 1.23 4.12
N ILE A 108 -11.46 1.51 3.26
CA ILE A 108 -11.25 2.32 2.05
C ILE A 108 -10.90 3.77 2.42
N SER A 109 -11.64 4.37 3.36
CA SER A 109 -11.43 5.77 3.78
C SER A 109 -10.08 6.00 4.47
N PHE A 110 -9.56 5.02 5.22
CA PHE A 110 -8.25 5.11 5.87
C PHE A 110 -7.11 4.48 5.07
N GLY A 111 -7.43 3.56 4.17
CA GLY A 111 -6.47 2.79 3.37
C GLY A 111 -6.07 3.52 2.11
N VAL A 112 -7.02 4.09 1.37
CA VAL A 112 -6.73 4.80 0.10
C VAL A 112 -5.86 6.05 0.34
N PRO A 113 -6.19 6.98 1.25
CA PRO A 113 -5.37 8.16 1.47
C PRO A 113 -3.98 7.81 2.01
N HIS A 114 -3.93 6.84 2.93
CA HIS A 114 -2.67 6.40 3.52
C HIS A 114 -1.77 5.70 2.49
N SER A 115 -2.34 4.89 1.59
CA SER A 115 -1.59 4.25 0.51
C SER A 115 -1.12 5.26 -0.52
N LEU A 116 -1.98 6.24 -0.87
CA LEU A 116 -1.63 7.30 -1.81
C LEU A 116 -0.51 8.21 -1.29
N ILE A 117 -0.43 8.44 0.02
CA ILE A 117 0.65 9.18 0.67
C ILE A 117 1.91 8.33 0.87
N CYS A 118 1.77 7.02 1.10
CA CYS A 118 2.94 6.13 1.22
C CYS A 118 3.72 5.98 -0.10
N ILE A 119 3.05 6.00 -1.25
CA ILE A 119 3.69 5.89 -2.59
C ILE A 119 4.76 6.97 -2.82
N PRO A 120 4.48 8.29 -2.69
CA PRO A 120 5.48 9.34 -2.91
C PRO A 120 6.61 9.32 -1.88
N ILE A 121 6.31 8.96 -0.62
CA ILE A 121 7.33 8.84 0.45
C ILE A 121 8.30 7.70 0.14
N PHE A 122 7.77 6.56 -0.28
CA PHE A 122 8.57 5.41 -0.67
C PHE A 122 9.46 5.74 -1.88
N PHE A 123 8.92 6.53 -2.81
CA PHE A 123 9.63 6.97 -3.98
C PHE A 123 10.80 7.92 -3.67
N ILE A 124 10.54 8.95 -2.85
CA ILE A 124 11.58 9.89 -2.37
C ILE A 124 12.68 9.15 -1.60
N PHE A 125 12.30 8.15 -0.81
CA PHE A 125 13.26 7.33 -0.07
C PHE A 125 14.17 6.51 -1.01
N LEU A 126 13.61 5.90 -2.07
CA LEU A 126 14.39 5.17 -3.08
C LEU A 126 15.35 6.07 -3.84
N PHE A 127 14.89 7.27 -4.20
CA PHE A 127 15.75 8.28 -4.83
C PHE A 127 16.94 8.62 -3.92
N PHE A 128 16.69 8.89 -2.63
CA PHE A 128 17.74 9.20 -1.66
C PHE A 128 18.71 8.02 -1.45
N TRP A 129 18.21 6.79 -1.41
CA TRP A 129 19.01 5.58 -1.30
C TRP A 129 19.96 5.40 -2.51
N LYS A 130 19.49 5.63 -3.74
CA LYS A 130 20.33 5.58 -4.96
C LYS A 130 21.45 6.63 -4.91
N VAL A 131 21.11 7.86 -4.53
CA VAL A 131 22.10 8.96 -4.41
C VAL A 131 23.19 8.59 -3.40
N CYS A 132 22.80 8.03 -2.26
CA CYS A 132 23.74 7.60 -1.22
C CYS A 132 24.66 6.45 -1.71
N LEU A 133 24.13 5.47 -2.44
CA LEU A 133 24.91 4.40 -3.05
C LEU A 133 25.87 4.92 -4.13
N ASN A 134 25.43 5.85 -4.97
CA ASN A 134 26.27 6.44 -6.02
C ASN A 134 27.45 7.21 -5.40
N ILE A 135 27.20 7.99 -4.35
CA ILE A 135 28.27 8.69 -3.61
C ILE A 135 29.26 7.70 -2.99
N HIS A 136 28.77 6.61 -2.37
CA HIS A 136 29.65 5.59 -1.79
C HIS A 136 30.50 4.88 -2.87
N SER A 137 29.93 4.59 -4.04
CA SER A 137 30.66 4.02 -5.17
C SER A 137 31.73 4.96 -5.73
N GLN A 138 31.47 6.26 -5.77
CA GLN A 138 32.44 7.26 -6.24
C GLN A 138 33.60 7.42 -5.24
N ILE A 139 33.33 7.41 -3.94
CA ILE A 139 34.37 7.46 -2.89
C ILE A 139 35.27 6.22 -2.95
N LYS A 140 34.71 5.04 -3.21
CA LYS A 140 35.48 3.78 -3.31
C LYS A 140 36.33 3.66 -4.59
N ASN A 141 36.03 4.44 -5.64
CA ASN A 141 36.83 4.50 -6.87
C ASN A 141 37.93 5.57 -6.84
N GLN A 142 37.99 6.39 -5.78
CA GLN A 142 39.00 7.45 -5.59
C GLN A 142 40.04 7.09 -4.52
N LEU A 143 39.94 5.90 -3.90
CA LEU A 143 40.78 5.40 -2.81
C LEU A 143 41.34 4.03 -3.18
#